data_AF-A0A1G4ZDA6-F1
#
_entry.id   AF-A0A1G4ZDA6-F1
#
_cell.length_a   1.000
_cell.length_b   1.000
_cell.length_c   1.000
_cell.angle_alpha   90.00
_cell.angle_beta   90.00
_cell.angle_gamma   90.00
#
_symmetry.space_group_name_H-M   'P 1'
#
loop_
_entity.id
_entity.type
_entity.pdbx_description
1 polymer ?
#
loop_
_entity_poly.entity_id
_entity_poly.type
_entity_poly.pdbx_seq_one_letter_code
_entity_poly.pdbx_strand_id
1 'polypeptide(L)'
;MEALVCAGIIKLTGYSNAQSSCREYAVSQRFLRKLFGNDREAYLSRKDRYHYLTDIFTKRESYSFDELIGIAIDRGQHAKHEQSKRDIPNAAFRALVVGVWNNLEPLEINLDALLDYYNENPTTKNKVFIFNFLSRLAETGVEMVKESPLMVAYRQSYKTAYIGGRSFEVGTGFQSLPSAMKWACLARGVNYDIKGCQFEILRHELLGIGISAESLEVLETSYICRVLRIAEELVKQFRFSSVFNAGFVTLSLKSSTRRLLNRELGEAEAERVLKQWKRLLTPLRRDLAFLLDSYEAKAKTNHYGKCVTNAVGQPFNITWKDKASRKRWKSDVMGRKLLSHMLQGLESRAVYDYVISHKSVCALEQDGFVSYEEVTDWAHPYLLIEKKH
;
A
#
# COMPACT_ATOMS: atom_id res chain seq x y z
N MET A 1 -7.05 -17.94 41.21
CA MET A 1 -6.62 -18.25 39.82
C MET A 1 -6.57 -19.74 39.56
N GLU A 2 -6.28 -20.52 40.58
CA GLU A 2 -6.06 -21.95 40.62
C GLU A 2 -7.33 -22.71 40.27
N ALA A 3 -8.50 -22.26 40.76
CA ALA A 3 -9.80 -22.81 40.37
C ALA A 3 -10.08 -22.71 38.86
N LEU A 4 -9.61 -21.64 38.19
CA LEU A 4 -9.77 -21.46 36.74
C LEU A 4 -8.81 -22.37 35.94
N VAL A 5 -7.65 -22.70 36.51
CA VAL A 5 -6.74 -23.72 35.96
C VAL A 5 -7.33 -25.11 36.12
N CYS A 6 -7.87 -25.44 37.30
CA CYS A 6 -8.55 -26.71 37.54
C CYS A 6 -9.76 -26.90 36.62
N ALA A 7 -10.50 -25.82 36.34
CA ALA A 7 -11.58 -25.80 35.35
C ALA A 7 -11.09 -25.86 33.89
N GLY A 8 -9.78 -25.79 33.65
CA GLY A 8 -9.16 -25.81 32.32
C GLY A 8 -9.45 -24.57 31.49
N ILE A 9 -9.88 -23.46 32.10
CA ILE A 9 -10.24 -22.20 31.44
C ILE A 9 -8.97 -21.43 31.07
N ILE A 10 -7.97 -21.44 31.96
CA ILE A 10 -6.68 -20.77 31.75
C ILE A 10 -5.51 -21.74 31.93
N LYS A 11 -4.38 -21.42 31.33
CA LYS A 11 -3.07 -22.04 31.59
C LYS A 11 -2.25 -21.05 32.42
N LEU A 12 -1.62 -21.54 33.48
CA LEU A 12 -0.66 -20.76 34.27
C LEU A 12 0.77 -21.13 33.87
N THR A 13 1.60 -20.12 33.65
CA THR A 13 3.05 -20.26 33.57
C THR A 13 3.61 -19.87 34.94
N GLY A 14 4.41 -20.77 35.52
CA GLY A 14 4.98 -20.56 36.85
C GLY A 14 5.99 -19.41 36.88
N TYR A 15 6.19 -18.85 38.07
CA TYR A 15 7.26 -17.88 38.32
C TYR A 15 8.64 -18.53 38.10
N SER A 16 9.55 -17.84 37.41
CA SER A 16 10.93 -18.30 37.23
C SER A 16 11.93 -17.20 37.58
N ASN A 17 12.65 -17.41 38.68
CA ASN A 17 13.67 -16.47 39.17
C ASN A 17 14.88 -16.39 38.22
N ALA A 18 15.23 -17.49 37.56
CA ALA A 18 16.33 -17.58 36.61
C ALA A 18 16.06 -16.84 35.28
N GLN A 19 14.78 -16.63 34.94
CA GLN A 19 14.35 -15.94 33.72
C GLN A 19 13.74 -14.56 34.02
N SER A 20 13.81 -14.09 35.26
CA SER A 20 13.20 -12.83 35.74
C SER A 20 11.74 -12.67 35.29
N SER A 21 10.96 -13.76 35.29
CA SER A 21 9.58 -13.76 34.78
C SER A 21 8.57 -13.93 35.91
N CYS A 22 7.55 -13.06 35.89
CA CYS A 22 6.42 -13.12 36.79
C CYS A 22 5.45 -14.24 36.39
N ARG A 23 4.55 -14.61 37.30
CA ARG A 23 3.50 -15.60 37.03
C ARG A 23 2.54 -15.06 35.97
N GLU A 24 2.49 -15.70 34.81
CA GLU A 24 1.62 -15.32 33.70
C GLU A 24 0.45 -16.30 33.54
N TYR A 25 -0.65 -15.83 32.96
CA TYR A 25 -1.76 -16.67 32.59
C TYR A 25 -2.22 -16.38 31.16
N ALA A 26 -2.71 -17.42 30.49
CA ALA A 26 -3.33 -17.30 29.18
C ALA A 26 -4.62 -18.12 29.15
N VAL A 27 -5.63 -17.68 28.41
CA VAL A 27 -6.82 -18.48 28.18
C VAL A 27 -6.44 -19.77 27.46
N SER A 28 -6.94 -20.92 27.93
CA SER A 28 -6.56 -22.21 27.36
C SER A 28 -7.13 -22.36 25.94
N GLN A 29 -6.32 -22.87 25.01
CA GLN A 29 -6.81 -23.18 23.66
C GLN A 29 -7.98 -24.17 23.69
N ARG A 30 -7.99 -25.10 24.65
CA ARG A 30 -9.09 -26.07 24.83
C ARG A 30 -10.40 -25.36 25.16
N PHE A 31 -10.36 -24.35 26.02
CA PHE A 31 -11.53 -23.55 26.37
C PHE A 31 -12.00 -22.69 25.19
N LEU A 32 -11.07 -22.05 24.48
CA LEU A 32 -11.40 -21.27 23.27
C LEU A 32 -12.05 -22.16 22.18
N ARG A 33 -11.56 -23.38 21.96
CA ARG A 33 -12.15 -24.33 21.02
C ARG A 33 -13.55 -24.80 21.46
N LYS A 34 -13.82 -24.91 22.77
CA LYS A 34 -15.17 -25.19 23.26
C LYS A 34 -16.14 -24.03 22.99
N LEU A 35 -15.69 -22.79 23.12
CA LEU A 35 -16.52 -21.61 22.89
C LEU A 35 -16.78 -21.35 21.40
N PHE A 36 -15.75 -21.48 20.57
CA PHE A 36 -15.77 -21.01 19.19
C PHE A 36 -15.74 -22.13 18.14
N GLY A 37 -15.51 -23.38 18.54
CA GLY A 37 -15.35 -24.52 17.63
C GLY A 37 -13.98 -24.56 16.95
N ASN A 38 -13.78 -25.58 16.10
CA ASN A 38 -12.58 -25.71 15.25
C ASN A 38 -12.85 -25.35 13.78
N ASP A 39 -14.13 -25.24 13.42
CA ASP A 39 -14.57 -24.91 12.07
C ASP A 39 -14.89 -23.42 11.99
N ARG A 40 -14.01 -22.71 11.28
CA ARG A 40 -14.13 -21.27 11.09
C ARG A 40 -15.37 -20.93 10.27
N GLU A 41 -15.72 -21.69 9.24
CA GLU A 41 -16.88 -21.36 8.40
C GLU A 41 -18.18 -21.59 9.18
N ALA A 42 -18.28 -22.70 9.92
CA ALA A 42 -19.41 -22.95 10.80
C ALA A 42 -19.54 -21.87 11.87
N TYR A 43 -18.44 -21.48 12.53
CA TYR A 43 -18.45 -20.38 13.50
C TYR A 43 -18.86 -19.05 12.87
N LEU A 44 -18.38 -18.75 11.65
CA LEU A 44 -18.72 -17.53 10.94
C LEU A 44 -20.16 -17.51 10.41
N SER A 45 -20.85 -18.66 10.38
CA SER A 45 -22.26 -18.78 9.96
C SER A 45 -23.27 -18.68 11.12
N ARG A 46 -22.79 -18.65 12.36
CA ARG A 46 -23.63 -18.56 13.56
C ARG A 46 -24.39 -17.24 13.63
N LYS A 47 -25.71 -17.33 13.86
CA LYS A 47 -26.61 -16.16 14.03
C LYS A 47 -26.50 -15.49 15.40
N ASP A 48 -25.98 -16.19 16.41
CA ASP A 48 -25.75 -15.69 17.76
C ASP A 48 -24.34 -15.11 17.96
N ARG A 49 -23.58 -14.95 16.87
CA ARG A 49 -22.27 -14.31 16.92
C ARG A 49 -22.45 -12.81 17.14
N TYR A 50 -21.83 -12.30 18.19
CA TYR A 50 -21.57 -10.88 18.34
C TYR A 50 -20.63 -10.42 17.22
N HIS A 51 -21.19 -9.76 16.21
CA HIS A 51 -20.42 -9.00 15.24
C HIS A 51 -19.95 -7.70 15.89
N TYR A 52 -18.76 -7.72 16.48
CA TYR A 52 -18.11 -6.47 16.80
C TYR A 52 -17.60 -5.87 15.49
N LEU A 53 -18.30 -4.86 14.99
CA LEU A 53 -17.71 -3.89 14.06
C LEU A 53 -16.75 -3.04 14.90
N THR A 54 -15.57 -3.57 15.21
CA THR A 54 -14.49 -2.73 15.72
C THR A 54 -13.94 -1.94 14.55
N ASP A 55 -14.36 -0.69 14.41
CA ASP A 55 -13.40 0.41 14.52
C ASP A 55 -14.07 1.76 14.71
N ILE A 56 -13.86 2.39 15.87
CA ILE A 56 -13.81 3.86 16.02
C ILE A 56 -12.95 4.28 17.23
N PHE A 57 -12.85 3.47 18.30
CA PHE A 57 -12.12 3.87 19.53
C PHE A 57 -11.57 2.73 20.40
N THR A 58 -11.52 1.48 19.92
CA THR A 58 -11.45 0.28 20.82
C THR A 58 -12.56 0.25 21.90
N LYS A 59 -13.59 1.10 21.80
CA LYS A 59 -14.76 1.17 22.69
C LYS A 59 -15.91 0.35 22.12
N ARG A 60 -16.68 -0.30 23.00
CA ARG A 60 -17.84 -1.13 22.69
C ARG A 60 -19.11 -0.28 22.56
N GLU A 61 -19.11 0.70 21.66
CA GLU A 61 -20.25 1.57 21.42
C GLU A 61 -20.69 1.44 19.96
N SER A 62 -22.01 1.36 19.74
CA SER A 62 -22.62 1.38 18.42
C SER A 62 -22.95 2.82 18.05
N TYR A 63 -22.43 3.27 16.92
CA TYR A 63 -22.75 4.59 16.35
C TYR A 63 -23.50 4.41 15.04
N SER A 64 -24.49 5.27 14.82
CA SER A 64 -25.16 5.49 13.55
C SER A 64 -24.31 6.38 12.63
N PHE A 65 -24.73 6.45 11.37
CA PHE A 65 -24.08 7.29 10.36
C PHE A 65 -24.11 8.78 10.76
N ASP A 66 -25.28 9.27 11.15
CA ASP A 66 -25.49 10.67 11.52
C ASP A 66 -24.69 11.06 12.77
N GLU A 67 -24.61 10.16 13.76
CA GLU A 67 -23.79 10.38 14.96
C GLU A 67 -22.30 10.52 14.62
N LEU A 68 -21.78 9.70 13.69
CA LEU A 68 -20.38 9.79 13.29
C LEU A 68 -20.05 11.08 12.57
N ILE A 69 -20.98 11.56 11.73
CA ILE A 69 -20.82 12.82 11.02
C ILE A 69 -20.89 13.99 12.00
N GLY A 70 -21.85 13.99 12.92
CA GLY A 70 -21.94 15.03 13.96
C GLY A 70 -20.65 15.13 14.75
N ILE A 71 -20.11 14.00 15.23
CA ILE A 71 -18.82 13.95 15.92
C ILE A 71 -17.68 14.49 15.06
N ALA A 72 -17.67 14.13 13.77
CA ALA A 72 -16.63 14.58 12.85
C ALA A 72 -16.66 16.10 12.66
N ILE A 73 -17.85 16.69 12.49
CA ILE A 73 -18.04 18.14 12.32
C ILE A 73 -17.67 18.87 13.61
N ASP A 74 -18.17 18.41 14.76
CA ASP A 74 -17.92 19.05 16.06
C ASP A 74 -16.44 19.05 16.46
N ARG A 75 -15.69 18.03 16.02
CA ARG A 75 -14.25 17.92 16.28
C ARG A 75 -13.43 18.96 15.52
N GLY A 76 -13.88 19.39 14.34
CA GLY A 76 -13.11 20.23 13.43
C GLY A 76 -11.90 19.51 12.82
N GLN A 77 -11.27 20.14 11.83
CA GLN A 77 -10.31 19.48 10.96
C GLN A 77 -8.92 19.31 11.58
N HIS A 78 -8.44 18.07 11.73
CA HIS A 78 -7.12 17.76 12.26
C HIS A 78 -6.39 16.64 11.49
N ALA A 79 -5.25 16.96 10.89
CA ALA A 79 -4.33 15.97 10.35
C ALA A 79 -3.20 15.63 11.33
N LYS A 80 -2.91 14.33 11.49
CA LYS A 80 -1.82 13.82 12.33
C LYS A 80 -0.92 12.89 11.52
N HIS A 81 0.04 13.48 10.82
CA HIS A 81 1.01 12.72 10.04
C HIS A 81 1.98 11.91 10.93
N GLU A 82 2.35 10.70 10.51
CA GLU A 82 3.42 9.89 11.12
C GLU A 82 4.79 10.42 10.69
N GLN A 83 5.15 11.57 11.25
CA GLN A 83 6.31 12.37 10.83
C GLN A 83 7.41 12.46 11.88
N SER A 84 7.38 11.64 12.93
CA SER A 84 8.38 11.75 13.99
C SER A 84 9.77 11.27 13.51
N LYS A 85 10.82 11.54 14.29
CA LYS A 85 12.15 10.95 14.03
C LYS A 85 12.15 9.42 14.07
N ARG A 86 11.19 8.82 14.77
CA ARG A 86 11.02 7.36 14.83
C ARG A 86 10.43 6.83 13.52
N ASP A 87 9.45 7.54 12.98
CA ASP A 87 8.73 7.13 11.77
C ASP A 87 9.58 7.39 10.52
N ILE A 88 10.21 8.57 10.47
CA ILE A 88 11.06 9.02 9.36
C ILE A 88 12.39 9.53 9.92
N PRO A 89 13.40 8.64 10.09
CA PRO A 89 14.67 9.03 10.70
C PRO A 89 15.47 10.06 9.90
N ASN A 90 15.50 9.93 8.57
CA ASN A 90 16.24 10.83 7.70
C ASN A 90 15.62 12.23 7.72
N ALA A 91 16.41 13.23 8.12
CA ALA A 91 15.91 14.59 8.32
C ALA A 91 15.51 15.31 7.02
N ALA A 92 16.29 15.14 5.95
CA ALA A 92 16.00 15.77 4.66
C ALA A 92 14.73 15.17 4.03
N PHE A 93 14.60 13.84 4.04
CA PHE A 93 13.40 13.16 3.56
C PHE A 93 12.18 13.53 4.41
N ARG A 94 12.32 13.57 5.73
CA ARG A 94 11.25 14.02 6.63
C ARG A 94 10.82 15.45 6.32
N ALA A 95 11.75 16.39 6.14
CA ALA A 95 11.42 17.77 5.78
C ALA A 95 10.68 17.85 4.44
N LEU A 96 11.11 17.09 3.44
CA LEU A 96 10.46 17.01 2.14
C LEU A 96 8.99 16.57 2.27
N VAL A 97 8.72 15.42 2.88
CA VAL A 97 7.34 14.90 2.94
C VAL A 97 6.44 15.74 3.84
N VAL A 98 6.97 16.35 4.90
CA VAL A 98 6.20 17.30 5.71
C VAL A 98 5.83 18.53 4.88
N GLY A 99 6.75 19.02 4.04
CA GLY A 99 6.46 20.09 3.09
C GLY A 99 5.34 19.70 2.12
N VAL A 100 5.41 18.50 1.53
CA VAL A 100 4.36 17.95 0.65
C VAL A 100 3.02 17.89 1.36
N TRP A 101 2.96 17.25 2.54
CA TRP A 101 1.70 17.02 3.25
C TRP A 101 1.05 18.32 3.73
N ASN A 102 1.85 19.28 4.17
CA ASN A 102 1.35 20.60 4.55
C ASN A 102 0.89 21.44 3.34
N ASN A 103 1.31 21.08 2.12
CA ASN A 103 0.89 21.76 0.91
C ASN A 103 -0.42 21.22 0.32
N LEU A 104 -0.92 20.10 0.83
CA LEU A 104 -2.17 19.51 0.36
C LEU A 104 -3.38 20.33 0.85
N GLU A 105 -4.30 20.55 -0.08
CA GLU A 105 -5.63 21.06 0.25
C GLU A 105 -6.47 19.98 0.96
N PRO A 106 -7.44 20.36 1.81
CA PRO A 106 -8.41 19.40 2.33
C PRO A 106 -9.15 18.70 1.19
N LEU A 107 -9.50 17.43 1.34
CA LEU A 107 -10.24 16.64 0.36
C LEU A 107 -11.75 16.74 0.60
N GLU A 108 -12.50 17.17 -0.41
CA GLU A 108 -13.96 17.28 -0.38
C GLU A 108 -14.64 15.95 -0.77
N ILE A 109 -15.54 15.50 0.11
CA ILE A 109 -16.26 14.23 0.00
C ILE A 109 -17.76 14.49 0.07
N ASN A 110 -18.50 13.88 -0.86
CA ASN A 110 -19.95 13.86 -0.88
C ASN A 110 -20.44 12.62 -0.12
N LEU A 111 -20.96 12.83 1.08
CA LEU A 111 -21.41 11.77 1.97
C LEU A 111 -22.76 11.18 1.55
N ASP A 112 -23.62 11.98 0.90
CA ASP A 112 -24.87 11.49 0.31
C ASP A 112 -24.55 10.52 -0.84
N ALA A 113 -23.64 10.90 -1.74
CA ALA A 113 -23.23 10.03 -2.85
C ALA A 113 -22.55 8.74 -2.35
N LEU A 114 -21.82 8.80 -1.23
CA LEU A 114 -21.25 7.61 -0.58
C LEU A 114 -22.35 6.66 -0.08
N LEU A 115 -23.40 7.21 0.54
CA LEU A 115 -24.54 6.44 1.00
C LEU A 115 -25.34 5.84 -0.15
N ASP A 116 -25.63 6.64 -1.18
CA ASP A 116 -26.35 6.21 -2.37
C ASP A 116 -25.64 5.03 -3.05
N TYR A 117 -24.32 5.12 -3.23
CA TYR A 117 -23.52 4.02 -3.77
C TYR A 117 -23.69 2.73 -2.97
N TYR A 118 -23.77 2.80 -1.64
CA TYR A 118 -24.00 1.62 -0.80
C TYR A 118 -25.43 1.10 -0.85
N ASN A 119 -26.41 1.99 -0.90
CA ASN A 119 -27.81 1.61 -1.05
C ASN A 119 -28.04 0.86 -2.35
N GLU A 120 -27.36 1.27 -3.43
CA GLU A 120 -27.35 0.56 -4.72
C GLU A 120 -26.55 -0.76 -4.69
N ASN A 121 -25.53 -0.85 -3.82
CA ASN A 121 -24.62 -1.99 -3.73
C ASN A 121 -24.49 -2.55 -2.28
N PRO A 122 -25.57 -3.03 -1.65
CA PRO A 122 -25.63 -3.29 -0.21
C PRO A 122 -24.98 -4.63 0.16
N THR A 123 -23.64 -4.68 0.12
CA THR A 123 -22.87 -5.85 0.56
C THR A 123 -22.27 -5.63 1.94
N THR A 124 -22.10 -6.71 2.71
CA THR A 124 -21.38 -6.66 4.01
C THR A 124 -19.99 -6.04 3.88
N LYS A 125 -19.32 -6.28 2.75
CA LYS A 125 -18.00 -5.70 2.46
C LYS A 125 -18.08 -4.18 2.30
N ASN A 126 -19.02 -3.67 1.51
CA ASN A 126 -19.20 -2.22 1.31
C ASN A 126 -19.60 -1.53 2.61
N LYS A 127 -20.46 -2.15 3.42
CA LYS A 127 -20.81 -1.66 4.75
C LYS A 127 -19.58 -1.44 5.64
N VAL A 128 -18.63 -2.39 5.63
CA VAL A 128 -17.39 -2.28 6.41
C VAL A 128 -16.51 -1.13 5.91
N PHE A 129 -16.39 -0.93 4.59
CA PHE A 129 -15.61 0.19 4.05
C PHE A 129 -16.18 1.55 4.44
N ILE A 130 -17.49 1.73 4.30
CA ILE A 130 -18.16 2.99 4.67
C ILE A 130 -18.02 3.23 6.16
N PHE A 131 -18.32 2.24 6.99
CA PHE A 131 -18.21 2.39 8.44
C PHE A 131 -16.79 2.79 8.84
N ASN A 132 -15.78 2.07 8.36
CA ASN A 132 -14.38 2.38 8.66
C ASN A 132 -13.94 3.76 8.15
N PHE A 133 -14.49 4.21 7.03
CA PHE A 133 -14.18 5.53 6.47
C PHE A 133 -14.81 6.65 7.30
N LEU A 134 -16.10 6.55 7.65
CA LEU A 134 -16.77 7.52 8.52
C LEU A 134 -16.17 7.55 9.91
N SER A 135 -15.82 6.38 10.45
CA SER A 135 -15.07 6.26 11.68
C SER A 135 -13.78 7.06 11.61
N ARG A 136 -13.07 6.97 10.47
CA ARG A 136 -11.86 7.75 10.25
C ARG A 136 -12.13 9.25 10.19
N LEU A 137 -13.22 9.68 9.53
CA LEU A 137 -13.64 11.08 9.51
C LEU A 137 -13.98 11.58 10.92
N ALA A 138 -14.67 10.79 11.74
CA ALA A 138 -14.95 11.11 13.15
C ALA A 138 -13.67 11.20 14.00
N GLU A 139 -12.65 10.41 13.69
CA GLU A 139 -11.36 10.49 14.35
C GLU A 139 -10.57 11.74 13.98
N THR A 140 -10.52 12.12 12.70
CA THR A 140 -9.72 13.27 12.22
C THR A 140 -10.49 14.58 12.28
N GLY A 141 -11.81 14.49 12.37
CA GLY A 141 -12.74 15.59 12.17
C GLY A 141 -12.76 16.13 10.74
N VAL A 142 -13.80 16.90 10.44
CA VAL A 142 -14.09 17.45 9.11
C VAL A 142 -14.58 18.88 9.23
N GLU A 143 -14.61 19.59 8.12
CA GLU A 143 -15.30 20.86 7.95
C GLU A 143 -16.51 20.65 7.06
N MET A 144 -17.66 21.20 7.44
CA MET A 144 -18.86 21.13 6.61
C MET A 144 -18.74 22.15 5.47
N VAL A 145 -18.82 21.67 4.23
CA VAL A 145 -18.75 22.49 3.02
C VAL A 145 -20.14 22.86 2.54
N LYS A 146 -21.06 21.89 2.57
CA LYS A 146 -22.45 22.07 2.14
C LYS A 146 -23.36 21.11 2.91
N GLU A 147 -24.55 21.57 3.27
CA GLU A 147 -25.55 20.74 3.96
C GLU A 147 -26.35 19.83 3.01
N SER A 148 -26.58 20.25 1.76
CA SER A 148 -27.37 19.47 0.79
C SER A 148 -26.88 19.66 -0.68
N PRO A 149 -26.35 18.60 -1.34
CA PRO A 149 -25.99 17.33 -0.73
C PRO A 149 -24.94 17.53 0.37
N LEU A 150 -24.93 16.65 1.36
CA LEU A 150 -24.01 16.73 2.48
C LEU A 150 -22.57 16.52 2.00
N MET A 151 -21.80 17.60 2.01
CA MET A 151 -20.40 17.62 1.59
C MET A 151 -19.52 18.10 2.73
N VAL A 152 -18.44 17.35 2.96
CA VAL A 152 -17.46 17.64 4.00
C VAL A 152 -16.07 17.69 3.41
N ALA A 153 -15.23 18.58 3.92
CA ALA A 153 -13.81 18.61 3.62
C ALA A 153 -13.04 17.99 4.79
N TYR A 154 -12.06 17.14 4.51
CA TYR A 154 -11.20 16.58 5.57
C TYR A 154 -9.74 16.58 5.18
N ARG A 155 -8.85 16.76 6.17
CA ARG A 155 -7.41 16.69 5.95
C ARG A 155 -6.90 15.28 6.21
N GLN A 156 -6.33 14.69 5.19
CA GLN A 156 -5.77 13.35 5.25
C GLN A 156 -4.50 13.33 6.10
N SER A 157 -4.36 12.30 6.93
CA SER A 157 -3.14 12.03 7.67
C SER A 157 -2.29 11.04 6.90
N TYR A 158 -0.98 11.27 6.81
CA TYR A 158 -0.09 10.47 5.97
C TYR A 158 1.05 9.83 6.76
N LYS A 159 1.54 8.72 6.24
CA LYS A 159 2.77 8.04 6.63
C LYS A 159 3.57 7.66 5.39
N THR A 160 4.87 7.46 5.54
CA THR A 160 5.71 7.01 4.41
C THR A 160 5.88 5.50 4.39
N ALA A 161 5.88 4.92 3.20
CA ALA A 161 6.32 3.55 2.98
C ALA A 161 7.79 3.37 3.35
N TYR A 162 8.17 2.25 3.97
CA TYR A 162 9.58 1.94 4.26
C TYR A 162 10.46 1.76 3.00
N ILE A 163 9.83 1.56 1.84
CA ILE A 163 10.47 1.34 0.54
C ILE A 163 9.83 2.31 -0.46
N GLY A 164 10.64 2.97 -1.27
CA GLY A 164 10.16 3.91 -2.28
C GLY A 164 9.84 5.31 -1.76
N GLY A 165 9.40 5.42 -0.50
CA GLY A 165 9.13 6.71 0.14
C GLY A 165 7.78 7.31 -0.25
N ARG A 166 6.90 6.51 -0.87
CA ARG A 166 5.51 6.86 -1.18
C ARG A 166 4.74 7.22 0.10
N SER A 167 3.80 8.14 -0.04
CA SER A 167 2.88 8.52 1.03
C SER A 167 1.65 7.63 0.99
N PHE A 168 1.24 7.16 2.16
CA PHE A 168 0.03 6.39 2.36
C PHE A 168 -0.82 7.06 3.42
N GLU A 169 -2.12 7.11 3.20
CA GLU A 169 -3.06 7.58 4.20
C GLU A 169 -3.02 6.65 5.43
N VAL A 170 -3.06 7.25 6.61
CA VAL A 170 -3.10 6.55 7.89
C VAL A 170 -4.53 6.10 8.15
N GLY A 171 -4.69 4.80 8.41
CA GLY A 171 -5.99 4.20 8.75
C GLY A 171 -6.82 3.88 7.51
N THR A 172 -8.13 4.02 7.65
CA THR A 172 -9.15 3.63 6.67
C THR A 172 -9.78 4.83 5.98
N GLY A 173 -8.95 5.80 5.58
CA GLY A 173 -9.41 6.99 4.86
C GLY A 173 -9.71 6.76 3.37
N PHE A 174 -9.82 7.83 2.59
CA PHE A 174 -10.19 7.82 1.18
C PHE A 174 -9.33 6.88 0.34
N GLN A 175 -8.01 6.83 0.56
CA GLN A 175 -7.12 5.96 -0.21
C GLN A 175 -7.48 4.46 -0.06
N SER A 176 -8.12 4.09 1.05
CA SER A 176 -8.51 2.71 1.36
C SER A 176 -9.85 2.28 0.76
N LEU A 177 -10.65 3.22 0.26
CA LEU A 177 -11.95 2.94 -0.34
C LEU A 177 -11.79 2.14 -1.64
N PRO A 178 -12.70 1.18 -1.94
CA PRO A 178 -12.75 0.54 -3.24
C PRO A 178 -12.92 1.57 -4.37
N SER A 179 -12.25 1.37 -5.50
CA SER A 179 -12.20 2.35 -6.62
C SER A 179 -13.57 2.94 -6.99
N ALA A 180 -14.58 2.10 -7.25
CA ALA A 180 -15.91 2.58 -7.63
C ALA A 180 -16.58 3.43 -6.54
N MET A 181 -16.44 3.04 -5.26
CA MET A 181 -16.96 3.79 -4.12
C MET A 181 -16.20 5.11 -3.92
N LYS A 182 -14.86 5.06 -4.01
CA LYS A 182 -13.95 6.20 -3.86
C LYS A 182 -14.33 7.32 -4.83
N TRP A 183 -14.49 7.00 -6.11
CA TRP A 183 -14.76 8.01 -7.13
C TRP A 183 -16.23 8.42 -7.17
N ALA A 184 -17.15 7.58 -6.71
CA ALA A 184 -18.55 7.98 -6.54
C ALA A 184 -18.72 9.06 -5.46
N CYS A 185 -17.92 9.01 -4.39
CA CYS A 185 -18.02 9.97 -3.27
C CYS A 185 -17.07 11.17 -3.37
N LEU A 186 -16.20 11.25 -4.37
CA LEU A 186 -15.33 12.41 -4.57
C LEU A 186 -16.22 13.60 -4.99
N ALA A 187 -16.31 14.63 -4.15
CA ALA A 187 -17.19 15.77 -4.44
C ALA A 187 -16.62 16.67 -5.55
N ARG A 188 -15.30 16.88 -5.52
CA ARG A 188 -14.59 17.74 -6.44
C ARG A 188 -13.17 17.21 -6.69
N GLY A 189 -12.70 17.37 -7.92
CA GLY A 189 -11.34 17.10 -8.31
C GLY A 189 -11.23 16.01 -9.38
N VAL A 190 -10.02 15.86 -9.90
CA VAL A 190 -9.68 14.96 -10.99
C VAL A 190 -8.51 14.09 -10.55
N ASN A 191 -8.62 12.77 -10.75
CA ASN A 191 -7.53 11.84 -10.43
C ASN A 191 -6.55 11.73 -11.60
N TYR A 192 -5.27 11.90 -11.30
CA TYR A 192 -4.16 11.75 -12.23
C TYR A 192 -3.23 10.63 -11.77
N ASP A 193 -2.93 9.70 -12.67
CA ASP A 193 -1.90 8.67 -12.46
C ASP A 193 -0.69 8.96 -13.37
N ILE A 194 0.51 8.57 -12.95
CA ILE A 194 1.68 8.60 -13.84
C ILE A 194 1.59 7.42 -14.83
N LYS A 195 1.41 7.75 -16.12
CA LYS A 195 1.28 6.79 -17.21
C LYS A 195 2.54 5.97 -17.40
N GLY A 196 2.43 4.64 -17.27
CA GLY A 196 3.51 3.70 -17.60
C GLY A 196 4.80 3.91 -16.79
N CYS A 197 4.69 4.55 -15.62
CA CYS A 197 5.80 5.10 -14.84
C CYS A 197 7.02 4.18 -14.69
N GLN A 198 6.81 2.92 -14.29
CA GLN A 198 7.91 1.96 -14.03
C GLN A 198 8.72 1.64 -15.28
N PHE A 199 8.07 1.57 -16.44
CA PHE A 199 8.71 1.21 -17.69
C PHE A 199 9.56 2.36 -18.22
N GLU A 200 8.99 3.57 -18.21
CA GLU A 200 9.72 4.77 -18.62
C GLU A 200 10.88 5.07 -17.68
N ILE A 201 10.68 4.93 -16.35
CA ILE A 201 11.78 5.07 -15.39
C ILE A 201 12.88 4.03 -15.66
N LEU A 202 12.53 2.76 -15.85
CA LEU A 202 13.52 1.72 -16.16
C LEU A 202 14.30 2.02 -17.44
N ARG A 203 13.61 2.48 -18.49
CA ARG A 203 14.26 2.88 -19.74
C ARG A 203 15.28 3.98 -19.49
N HIS A 204 14.90 5.03 -18.79
CA HIS A 204 15.79 6.15 -18.48
C HIS A 204 16.95 5.75 -17.57
N GLU A 205 16.71 4.90 -16.57
CA GLU A 205 17.75 4.44 -15.64
C GLU A 205 18.76 3.51 -16.33
N LEU A 206 18.33 2.64 -17.26
CA LEU A 206 19.23 1.80 -18.06
C LEU A 206 20.06 2.63 -19.03
N LEU A 207 19.44 3.55 -19.77
CA LEU A 207 20.15 4.46 -20.67
C LEU A 207 21.15 5.34 -19.90
N GLY A 208 20.80 5.78 -18.69
CA GLY A 208 21.65 6.57 -17.82
C GLY A 208 22.94 5.88 -17.37
N ILE A 209 22.98 4.53 -17.43
CA ILE A 209 24.19 3.74 -17.16
C ILE A 209 24.82 3.15 -18.44
N GLY A 210 24.38 3.61 -19.61
CA GLY A 210 24.92 3.19 -20.92
C GLY A 210 24.43 1.83 -21.42
N ILE A 211 23.33 1.31 -20.89
CA ILE A 211 22.71 0.07 -21.36
C ILE A 211 21.55 0.40 -22.29
N SER A 212 21.47 -0.28 -23.45
CA SER A 212 20.34 -0.12 -24.37
C SER A 212 19.04 -0.61 -23.74
N ALA A 213 17.92 0.01 -24.13
CA ALA A 213 16.60 -0.36 -23.61
C ALA A 213 15.93 -1.51 -24.38
N GLU A 214 16.66 -2.20 -25.28
CA GLU A 214 16.10 -3.25 -26.15
C GLU A 214 15.51 -4.42 -25.34
N SER A 215 16.12 -4.77 -24.21
CA SER A 215 15.62 -5.87 -23.37
C SER A 215 14.26 -5.56 -22.73
N LEU A 216 13.84 -4.30 -22.70
CA LEU A 216 12.53 -3.87 -22.23
C LEU A 216 11.41 -4.20 -23.23
N GLU A 217 11.71 -4.40 -24.52
CA GLU A 217 10.72 -4.78 -25.55
C GLU A 217 10.00 -6.08 -25.19
N VAL A 218 10.64 -6.97 -24.43
CA VAL A 218 10.03 -8.20 -23.92
C VAL A 218 8.78 -7.93 -23.07
N LEU A 219 8.68 -6.73 -22.49
CA LEU A 219 7.56 -6.30 -21.64
C LEU A 219 6.41 -5.66 -22.43
N GLU A 220 6.53 -5.47 -23.75
CA GLU A 220 5.46 -4.90 -24.56
C GLU A 220 4.21 -5.79 -24.58
N THR A 221 3.04 -5.17 -24.55
CA THR A 221 1.76 -5.91 -24.54
C THR A 221 1.61 -6.80 -25.76
N SER A 222 1.86 -6.25 -26.96
CA SER A 222 1.79 -6.99 -28.23
C SER A 222 2.76 -8.17 -28.24
N TYR A 223 4.00 -7.97 -27.76
CA TYR A 223 5.00 -9.02 -27.66
C TYR A 223 4.55 -10.14 -26.72
N ILE A 224 4.14 -9.81 -25.49
CA ILE A 224 3.72 -10.79 -24.47
C ILE A 224 2.52 -11.61 -24.98
N CYS A 225 1.48 -10.95 -25.47
CA CYS A 225 0.29 -11.62 -26.01
C CYS A 225 0.66 -12.60 -27.12
N ARG A 226 1.51 -12.16 -28.08
CA ARG A 226 1.93 -12.98 -29.22
C ARG A 226 2.75 -14.20 -28.79
N VAL A 227 3.75 -14.02 -27.94
CA VAL A 227 4.71 -15.10 -27.62
C VAL A 227 4.17 -16.07 -26.57
N LEU A 228 3.36 -15.59 -25.62
CA LEU A 228 2.77 -16.43 -24.58
C LEU A 228 1.38 -16.94 -24.94
N ARG A 229 0.72 -16.36 -25.96
CA ARG A 229 -0.66 -16.69 -26.38
C ARG A 229 -1.66 -16.52 -25.23
N ILE A 230 -1.54 -15.42 -24.50
CA ILE A 230 -2.42 -15.07 -23.37
C ILE A 230 -3.27 -13.85 -23.71
N ALA A 231 -4.39 -13.69 -23.01
CA ALA A 231 -5.23 -12.51 -23.11
C ALA A 231 -4.51 -11.26 -22.57
N GLU A 232 -4.80 -10.11 -23.17
CA GLU A 232 -4.20 -8.82 -22.82
C GLU A 232 -4.42 -8.44 -21.35
N GLU A 233 -5.58 -8.81 -20.79
CA GLU A 233 -5.93 -8.57 -19.38
C GLU A 233 -4.90 -9.14 -18.39
N LEU A 234 -4.22 -10.23 -18.77
CA LEU A 234 -3.22 -10.87 -17.92
C LEU A 234 -1.85 -10.18 -17.98
N VAL A 235 -1.59 -9.39 -19.03
CA VAL A 235 -0.28 -8.81 -19.31
C VAL A 235 0.18 -7.85 -18.20
N LYS A 236 -0.74 -7.10 -17.58
CA LYS A 236 -0.41 -6.19 -16.47
C LYS A 236 0.30 -6.94 -15.32
N GLN A 237 -0.17 -8.14 -14.99
CA GLN A 237 0.42 -8.96 -13.94
C GLN A 237 1.82 -9.48 -14.33
N PHE A 238 2.04 -9.83 -15.59
CA PHE A 238 3.36 -10.24 -16.09
C PHE A 238 4.37 -9.09 -16.01
N ARG A 239 4.02 -7.92 -16.53
CA ARG A 239 4.89 -6.73 -16.47
C ARG A 239 5.28 -6.39 -15.03
N PHE A 240 4.28 -6.24 -14.17
CA PHE A 240 4.49 -5.90 -12.76
C PHE A 240 5.38 -6.93 -12.06
N SER A 241 5.05 -8.23 -12.20
CA SER A 241 5.84 -9.27 -11.56
C SER A 241 7.26 -9.39 -12.12
N SER A 242 7.49 -9.06 -13.39
CA SER A 242 8.82 -9.11 -14.00
C SER A 242 9.71 -8.00 -13.50
N VAL A 243 9.19 -6.76 -13.40
CA VAL A 243 9.93 -5.61 -12.89
C VAL A 243 10.25 -5.78 -11.40
N PHE A 244 9.23 -5.97 -10.55
CA PHE A 244 9.43 -6.02 -9.09
C PHE A 244 10.09 -7.30 -8.60
N ASN A 245 10.21 -8.32 -9.46
CA ASN A 245 11.00 -9.51 -9.19
C ASN A 245 12.38 -9.46 -9.85
N ALA A 246 12.83 -8.29 -10.35
CA ALA A 246 14.14 -8.08 -10.98
C ALA A 246 14.41 -9.09 -12.12
N GLY A 247 13.42 -9.29 -12.99
CA GLY A 247 13.49 -10.22 -14.13
C GLY A 247 13.37 -11.70 -13.76
N PHE A 248 13.25 -12.04 -12.46
CA PHE A 248 13.03 -13.43 -12.06
C PHE A 248 11.57 -13.84 -12.25
N VAL A 249 11.34 -15.11 -12.57
CA VAL A 249 10.00 -15.71 -12.64
C VAL A 249 9.89 -16.81 -11.60
N THR A 250 8.85 -16.72 -10.76
CA THR A 250 8.56 -17.71 -9.73
C THR A 250 7.56 -18.74 -10.25
N LEU A 251 7.94 -20.02 -10.21
CA LEU A 251 7.08 -21.15 -10.57
C LEU A 251 6.24 -21.68 -9.40
N SER A 252 6.42 -21.13 -8.19
CA SER A 252 5.72 -21.57 -6.99
C SER A 252 4.20 -21.40 -7.13
N LEU A 253 3.44 -22.43 -6.74
CA LEU A 253 1.98 -22.40 -6.63
C LEU A 253 1.46 -21.28 -5.71
N LYS A 254 2.30 -20.75 -4.82
CA LYS A 254 1.95 -19.63 -3.93
C LYS A 254 2.04 -18.25 -4.60
N SER A 255 2.70 -18.15 -5.76
CA SER A 255 2.83 -16.89 -6.50
C SER A 255 1.46 -16.38 -6.95
N SER A 256 1.21 -15.07 -6.86
CA SER A 256 -0.03 -14.45 -7.37
C SER A 256 -0.19 -14.69 -8.88
N THR A 257 0.89 -14.51 -9.65
CA THR A 257 0.89 -14.77 -11.10
C THR A 257 0.58 -16.24 -11.40
N ARG A 258 1.15 -17.19 -10.64
CA ARG A 258 0.87 -18.62 -10.81
C ARG A 258 -0.58 -18.96 -10.49
N ARG A 259 -1.13 -18.44 -9.38
CA ARG A 259 -2.53 -18.66 -9.00
C ARG A 259 -3.51 -18.09 -10.02
N LEU A 260 -3.24 -16.88 -10.52
CA LEU A 260 -4.02 -16.26 -11.58
C LEU A 260 -4.01 -17.15 -12.83
N LEU A 261 -2.84 -17.50 -13.33
CA LEU A 261 -2.72 -18.34 -14.53
C LEU A 261 -3.35 -19.73 -14.36
N ASN A 262 -3.23 -20.36 -13.18
CA ASN A 262 -3.87 -21.64 -12.93
C ASN A 262 -5.40 -21.54 -13.06
N ARG A 263 -6.00 -20.42 -12.63
CA ARG A 263 -7.44 -20.19 -12.74
C ARG A 263 -7.87 -19.97 -14.18
N GLU A 264 -7.09 -19.21 -14.95
CA GLU A 264 -7.46 -18.82 -16.32
C GLU A 264 -7.11 -19.88 -17.38
N LEU A 265 -6.01 -20.63 -17.19
CA LEU A 265 -5.44 -21.53 -18.21
C LEU A 265 -5.33 -23.00 -17.75
N GLY A 266 -5.51 -23.29 -16.46
CA GLY A 266 -5.20 -24.58 -15.87
C GLY A 266 -3.71 -24.75 -15.51
N GLU A 267 -3.41 -25.71 -14.63
CA GLU A 267 -2.09 -25.80 -13.99
C GLU A 267 -0.93 -26.13 -14.94
N ALA A 268 -1.13 -27.08 -15.86
CA ALA A 268 -0.11 -27.52 -16.80
C ALA A 268 0.27 -26.39 -17.76
N GLU A 269 -0.73 -25.71 -18.33
CA GLU A 269 -0.52 -24.63 -19.29
C GLU A 269 0.10 -23.40 -18.61
N ALA A 270 -0.38 -23.05 -17.42
CA ALA A 270 0.24 -22.00 -16.62
C ALA A 270 1.72 -22.29 -16.33
N GLU A 271 2.14 -23.56 -16.23
CA GLU A 271 3.53 -23.90 -15.90
C GLU A 271 4.40 -23.74 -17.14
N ARG A 272 3.88 -24.21 -18.28
CA ARG A 272 4.48 -24.02 -19.60
C ARG A 272 4.71 -22.54 -19.88
N VAL A 273 3.68 -21.71 -19.70
CA VAL A 273 3.74 -20.25 -19.90
C VAL A 273 4.79 -19.62 -19.00
N LEU A 274 4.84 -19.94 -17.70
CA LEU A 274 5.83 -19.35 -16.80
C LEU A 274 7.27 -19.83 -17.08
N LYS A 275 7.47 -21.09 -17.48
CA LYS A 275 8.78 -21.59 -17.92
C LYS A 275 9.26 -20.87 -19.18
N GLN A 276 8.36 -20.65 -20.14
CA GLN A 276 8.66 -19.89 -21.35
C GLN A 276 8.98 -18.43 -20.99
N TRP A 277 8.16 -17.79 -20.15
CA TRP A 277 8.38 -16.42 -19.70
C TRP A 277 9.73 -16.25 -18.99
N LYS A 278 10.11 -17.21 -18.14
CA LYS A 278 11.43 -17.23 -17.48
C LYS A 278 12.58 -17.20 -18.49
N ARG A 279 12.47 -17.89 -19.62
CA ARG A 279 13.50 -17.90 -20.67
C ARG A 279 13.54 -16.56 -21.40
N LEU A 280 12.38 -16.03 -21.77
CA LEU A 280 12.25 -14.76 -22.48
C LEU A 280 12.79 -13.58 -21.67
N LEU A 281 12.64 -13.57 -20.35
CA LEU A 281 13.16 -12.52 -19.48
C LEU A 281 14.69 -12.55 -19.26
N THR A 282 15.42 -13.52 -19.81
CA THR A 282 16.86 -13.66 -19.54
C THR A 282 17.67 -12.41 -19.90
N PRO A 283 17.47 -11.76 -21.06
CA PRO A 283 18.16 -10.51 -21.40
C PRO A 283 17.81 -9.39 -20.39
N LEU A 284 16.53 -9.16 -20.13
CA LEU A 284 16.09 -8.14 -19.18
C LEU A 284 16.67 -8.37 -17.78
N ARG A 285 16.71 -9.62 -17.31
CA ARG A 285 17.29 -9.98 -16.02
C ARG A 285 18.77 -9.60 -15.93
N ARG A 286 19.52 -9.73 -17.03
CA ARG A 286 20.94 -9.34 -17.08
C ARG A 286 21.07 -7.82 -16.95
N ASP A 287 20.27 -7.07 -17.70
CA ASP A 287 20.33 -5.60 -17.68
C ASP A 287 19.88 -5.03 -16.33
N LEU A 288 18.85 -5.61 -15.72
CA LEU A 288 18.43 -5.27 -14.36
C LEU A 288 19.49 -5.61 -13.30
N ALA A 289 20.30 -6.65 -13.52
CA ALA A 289 21.41 -6.96 -12.62
C ALA A 289 22.50 -5.89 -12.70
N PHE A 290 22.88 -5.45 -13.90
CA PHE A 290 23.81 -4.33 -14.07
C PHE A 290 23.28 -3.02 -13.46
N LEU A 291 21.97 -2.76 -13.61
CA LEU A 291 21.35 -1.60 -12.98
C LEU A 291 21.44 -1.65 -11.45
N LEU A 292 21.18 -2.82 -10.86
CA LEU A 292 21.33 -3.06 -9.43
C LEU A 292 22.77 -2.85 -8.96
N ASP A 293 23.76 -3.39 -9.68
CA ASP A 293 25.17 -3.17 -9.39
C ASP A 293 25.51 -1.67 -9.40
N SER A 294 24.96 -0.91 -10.36
CA SER A 294 25.10 0.54 -10.45
C SER A 294 24.53 1.26 -9.22
N TYR A 295 23.39 0.80 -8.69
CA TYR A 295 22.77 1.37 -7.49
C TYR A 295 23.56 1.03 -6.24
N GLU A 296 24.02 -0.21 -6.11
CA GLU A 296 24.86 -0.65 -5.00
C GLU A 296 26.20 0.08 -4.96
N ALA A 297 26.77 0.42 -6.12
CA ALA A 297 27.98 1.22 -6.21
C ALA A 297 27.83 2.64 -5.61
N LYS A 298 26.61 3.18 -5.59
CA LYS A 298 26.29 4.49 -4.97
C LYS A 298 26.07 4.40 -3.45
N ALA A 299 26.15 3.20 -2.86
CA ALA A 299 25.86 3.00 -1.45
C ALA A 299 26.88 3.71 -0.54
N LYS A 300 26.36 4.36 0.51
CA LYS A 300 27.17 4.96 1.58
C LYS A 300 27.16 4.07 2.82
N THR A 301 28.30 3.94 3.47
CA THR A 301 28.44 3.17 4.72
C THR A 301 28.15 4.05 5.93
N ASN A 302 27.30 3.57 6.84
CA ASN A 302 27.07 4.17 8.15
C ASN A 302 27.16 3.10 9.25
N HIS A 303 26.95 3.49 10.52
CA HIS A 303 26.93 2.57 11.67
C HIS A 303 25.91 1.41 11.53
N TYR A 304 24.92 1.53 10.65
CA TYR A 304 23.89 0.54 10.38
C TYR A 304 24.20 -0.34 9.16
N GLY A 305 25.31 -0.12 8.44
CA GLY A 305 25.70 -0.87 7.24
C GLY A 305 25.75 0.01 6.00
N LYS A 306 25.82 -0.63 4.82
CA LYS A 306 25.70 0.07 3.54
C LYS A 306 24.23 0.41 3.26
N CYS A 307 23.97 1.67 2.90
CA CYS A 307 22.66 2.15 2.51
C CYS A 307 22.71 2.84 1.14
N VAL A 308 21.68 2.63 0.33
CA VAL A 308 21.42 3.38 -0.90
C VAL A 308 20.28 4.34 -0.61
N THR A 309 20.35 5.57 -1.14
CA THR A 309 19.31 6.59 -0.96
C THR A 309 18.61 6.83 -2.29
N ASN A 310 17.28 6.81 -2.31
CA ASN A 310 16.50 7.09 -3.53
C ASN A 310 16.30 8.59 -3.77
N ALA A 311 15.54 8.94 -4.82
CA ALA A 311 15.35 10.31 -5.29
C ALA A 311 14.62 11.26 -4.31
N VAL A 312 13.79 10.72 -3.39
CA VAL A 312 13.16 11.50 -2.32
C VAL A 312 14.05 11.63 -1.07
N GLY A 313 15.25 11.04 -1.08
CA GLY A 313 16.16 11.09 0.05
C GLY A 313 15.92 9.98 1.09
N GLN A 314 15.06 9.00 0.82
CA GLN A 314 14.83 7.88 1.72
C GLN A 314 15.99 6.88 1.64
N PRO A 315 16.59 6.46 2.78
CA PRO A 315 17.63 5.44 2.78
C PRO A 315 17.05 4.01 2.84
N PHE A 316 17.67 3.08 2.10
CA PHE A 316 17.44 1.64 2.17
C PHE A 316 18.72 0.89 2.54
N ASN A 317 18.66 0.08 3.60
CA ASN A 317 19.79 -0.72 4.06
C ASN A 317 19.93 -1.98 3.22
N ILE A 318 21.01 -2.07 2.44
CA ILE A 318 21.29 -3.22 1.57
C ILE A 318 22.08 -4.33 2.28
N THR A 319 22.60 -4.07 3.49
CA THR A 319 23.36 -5.06 4.26
C THR A 319 22.45 -5.92 5.14
N TRP A 320 21.58 -5.29 5.92
CA TRP A 320 20.78 -5.96 6.94
C TRP A 320 19.29 -5.81 6.65
N LYS A 321 18.59 -6.95 6.65
CA LYS A 321 17.13 -6.99 6.65
C LYS A 321 16.58 -6.54 8.00
N ASP A 322 17.24 -6.99 9.07
CA ASP A 322 16.96 -6.59 10.43
C ASP A 322 18.28 -6.53 11.18
N LYS A 323 18.66 -5.31 11.58
CA LYS A 323 19.90 -5.07 12.32
C LYS A 323 19.81 -5.62 13.74
N ALA A 324 18.65 -5.53 14.40
CA ALA A 324 18.49 -5.96 15.78
C ALA A 324 18.74 -7.46 15.93
N SER A 325 18.23 -8.26 14.99
CA SER A 325 18.51 -9.70 14.92
C SER A 325 19.77 -10.07 14.11
N ARG A 326 20.56 -9.08 13.65
CA ARG A 326 21.73 -9.27 12.76
C ARG A 326 21.40 -10.14 11.53
N LYS A 327 20.19 -10.04 11.02
CA LYS A 327 19.72 -10.82 9.87
C LYS A 327 20.09 -10.10 8.58
N ARG A 328 21.00 -10.71 7.80
CA ARG A 328 21.34 -10.21 6.46
C ARG A 328 20.23 -10.48 5.45
N TRP A 329 20.22 -9.67 4.40
CA TRP A 329 19.39 -10.00 3.25
C TRP A 329 19.92 -11.22 2.50
N LYS A 330 19.02 -12.00 1.92
CA LYS A 330 19.35 -12.88 0.82
C LYS A 330 19.49 -12.03 -0.45
N SER A 331 20.54 -12.23 -1.24
CA SER A 331 20.89 -11.37 -2.38
C SER A 331 19.73 -11.12 -3.35
N ASP A 332 18.99 -12.17 -3.76
CA ASP A 332 17.82 -12.01 -4.65
C ASP A 332 16.67 -11.22 -4.01
N VAL A 333 16.47 -11.35 -2.69
CA VAL A 333 15.45 -10.57 -1.98
C VAL A 333 15.88 -9.11 -1.87
N MET A 334 17.16 -8.87 -1.60
CA MET A 334 17.74 -7.54 -1.50
C MET A 334 17.61 -6.79 -2.82
N GLY A 335 18.07 -7.38 -3.92
CA GLY A 335 18.04 -6.74 -5.25
C GLY A 335 16.62 -6.34 -5.66
N ARG A 336 15.63 -7.20 -5.47
CA ARG A 336 14.22 -6.86 -5.74
C ARG A 336 13.72 -5.67 -4.93
N LYS A 337 14.11 -5.61 -3.65
CA LYS A 337 13.71 -4.54 -2.73
C LYS A 337 14.44 -3.24 -3.05
N LEU A 338 15.71 -3.31 -3.43
CA LEU A 338 16.50 -2.17 -3.90
C LEU A 338 15.93 -1.61 -5.21
N LEU A 339 15.64 -2.46 -6.20
CA LEU A 339 15.02 -2.02 -7.45
C LEU A 339 13.69 -1.31 -7.18
N SER A 340 12.80 -1.93 -6.40
CA SER A 340 11.54 -1.30 -5.98
C SER A 340 11.76 0.03 -5.28
N HIS A 341 12.77 0.12 -4.39
CA HIS A 341 13.08 1.32 -3.63
C HIS A 341 13.50 2.49 -4.52
N MET A 342 14.30 2.20 -5.56
CA MET A 342 14.79 3.22 -6.50
C MET A 342 13.69 3.70 -7.44
N LEU A 343 12.99 2.78 -8.10
CA LEU A 343 11.93 3.12 -9.05
C LEU A 343 10.80 3.91 -8.38
N GLN A 344 10.30 3.41 -7.24
CA GLN A 344 9.24 4.09 -6.50
C GLN A 344 9.69 5.42 -5.90
N GLY A 345 10.99 5.58 -5.65
CA GLY A 345 11.58 6.86 -5.23
C GLY A 345 11.50 7.92 -6.32
N LEU A 346 11.76 7.55 -7.58
CA LEU A 346 11.66 8.45 -8.73
C LEU A 346 10.20 8.83 -9.00
N GLU A 347 9.27 7.87 -8.93
CA GLU A 347 7.82 8.13 -9.02
C GLU A 347 7.36 9.11 -7.93
N SER A 348 7.71 8.82 -6.67
CA SER A 348 7.33 9.67 -5.54
C SER A 348 7.93 11.07 -5.69
N ARG A 349 9.16 11.17 -6.21
CA ARG A 349 9.82 12.45 -6.41
C ARG A 349 9.07 13.33 -7.40
N ALA A 350 8.66 12.76 -8.54
CA ALA A 350 7.89 13.48 -9.55
C ALA A 350 6.58 14.04 -8.99
N VAL A 351 5.82 13.23 -8.23
CA VAL A 351 4.58 13.69 -7.57
C VAL A 351 4.89 14.77 -6.53
N TYR A 352 5.89 14.57 -5.67
CA TYR A 352 6.20 15.50 -4.59
C TYR A 352 6.68 16.86 -5.09
N ASP A 353 7.51 16.89 -6.14
CA ASP A 353 7.96 18.15 -6.75
C ASP A 353 6.77 18.92 -7.33
N TYR A 354 5.81 18.24 -7.97
CA TYR A 354 4.57 18.86 -8.45
C TYR A 354 3.73 19.40 -7.29
N VAL A 355 3.48 18.57 -6.26
CA VAL A 355 2.66 18.96 -5.10
C VAL A 355 3.27 20.15 -4.37
N ILE A 356 4.59 20.24 -4.21
CA ILE A 356 5.23 21.37 -3.52
C ILE A 356 5.06 22.68 -4.30
N SER A 357 5.03 22.60 -5.63
CA SER A 357 4.97 23.79 -6.51
C SER A 357 3.55 24.27 -6.83
N HIS A 358 2.51 23.47 -6.54
CA HIS A 358 1.12 23.77 -6.93
C HIS A 358 0.18 23.75 -5.73
N LYS A 359 -0.74 24.72 -5.70
CA LYS A 359 -1.80 24.85 -4.69
C LYS A 359 -3.12 24.43 -5.33
N SER A 360 -3.41 23.14 -5.32
CA SER A 360 -4.64 22.56 -5.88
C SER A 360 -4.74 21.05 -5.63
N VAL A 361 -3.61 20.39 -5.34
CA VAL A 361 -3.58 18.97 -5.01
C VAL A 361 -4.21 18.74 -3.64
N CYS A 362 -5.24 17.91 -3.60
CA CYS A 362 -6.03 17.62 -2.40
C CYS A 362 -5.87 16.20 -1.87
N ALA A 363 -5.31 15.27 -2.66
CA ALA A 363 -4.97 13.94 -2.17
C ALA A 363 -3.79 13.31 -2.90
N LEU A 364 -3.05 12.45 -2.21
CA LEU A 364 -2.02 11.59 -2.79
C LEU A 364 -2.54 10.18 -3.00
N GLU A 365 -2.33 9.65 -4.19
CA GLU A 365 -2.60 8.25 -4.54
C GLU A 365 -1.28 7.49 -4.75
N GLN A 366 -1.33 6.18 -4.97
CA GLN A 366 -0.14 5.33 -4.93
C GLN A 366 0.94 5.71 -5.95
N ASP A 367 0.51 6.08 -7.15
CA ASP A 367 1.30 6.47 -8.32
C ASP A 367 0.74 7.74 -8.97
N GLY A 368 0.06 8.57 -8.18
CA GLY A 368 -0.75 9.67 -8.67
C GLY A 368 -1.21 10.63 -7.58
N PHE A 369 -2.14 11.50 -7.92
CA PHE A 369 -2.72 12.49 -7.03
C PHE A 369 -4.09 12.97 -7.54
N VAL A 370 -4.87 13.57 -6.65
CA VAL A 370 -6.14 14.23 -6.98
C VAL A 370 -5.94 15.73 -6.90
N SER A 371 -6.34 16.45 -7.94
CA SER A 371 -6.26 17.92 -8.00
C SER A 371 -7.64 18.53 -8.21
N TYR A 372 -7.92 19.65 -7.55
CA TYR A 372 -9.14 20.41 -7.78
C TYR A 372 -9.19 21.11 -9.13
N GLU A 373 -8.03 21.35 -9.72
CA GLU A 373 -7.87 22.01 -11.01
C GLU A 373 -7.31 21.04 -12.03
N GLU A 374 -7.64 21.27 -13.30
CA GLU A 374 -7.07 20.50 -14.39
C GLU A 374 -5.57 20.75 -14.49
N VAL A 375 -4.78 19.67 -14.58
CA VAL A 375 -3.33 19.78 -14.62
C VAL A 375 -2.89 19.98 -16.08
N THR A 376 -2.43 21.19 -16.40
CA THR A 376 -1.97 21.56 -17.75
C THR A 376 -0.45 21.78 -17.83
N ASP A 377 0.23 21.87 -16.69
CA ASP A 377 1.61 22.32 -16.55
C ASP A 377 2.55 21.24 -15.99
N TRP A 378 2.17 19.96 -16.07
CA TRP A 378 3.03 18.84 -15.70
C TRP A 378 4.29 18.81 -16.57
N ALA A 379 5.42 19.24 -15.99
CA ALA A 379 6.70 19.41 -16.69
C ALA A 379 7.77 18.41 -16.20
N HIS A 380 7.49 17.11 -16.28
CA HIS A 380 8.51 16.09 -16.03
C HIS A 380 9.19 15.65 -17.35
N PRO A 381 10.52 15.48 -17.42
CA PRO A 381 11.23 15.24 -18.68
C PRO A 381 10.79 14.01 -19.48
N TYR A 382 10.25 12.99 -18.79
CA TYR A 382 9.86 11.71 -19.42
C TYR A 382 8.67 11.00 -18.76
N LEU A 383 8.13 11.56 -17.68
CA LEU A 383 6.96 10.96 -17.02
C LEU A 383 5.77 11.79 -17.45
N LEU A 384 4.73 11.12 -17.95
CA LEU A 384 3.49 11.76 -18.33
C LEU A 384 2.41 11.35 -17.33
N ILE A 385 1.46 12.23 -17.09
CA ILE A 385 0.27 11.91 -16.30
C ILE A 385 -0.91 11.61 -17.22
N GLU A 386 -1.85 10.82 -16.73
CA GLU A 386 -3.12 10.54 -17.40
C GLU A 386 -4.29 10.78 -16.45
N LYS A 387 -5.32 11.45 -16.96
CA LYS A 387 -6.60 11.60 -16.26
C LYS A 387 -7.33 10.26 -16.20
N LYS A 388 -7.77 9.85 -15.01
CA LYS A 388 -8.47 8.57 -14.80
C LYS A 388 -9.95 8.73 -14.52
N HIS A 389 -10.30 9.68 -13.66
CA HIS A 389 -11.65 9.89 -13.14
C HIS A 389 -11.96 11.37 -13.12
#